data_AF-A0A519N589-F1
#
_entry.id   AF-A0A519N589-F1
#
_cell.length_a   1.000
_cell.length_b   1.000
_cell.length_c   1.000
_cell.angle_alpha   90.00
_cell.angle_beta   90.00
_cell.angle_gamma   90.00
#
_symmetry.space_group_name_H-M   'P 1'
#
loop_
_entity.id
_entity.type
_entity.pdbx_description
1 polymer ?
#
loop_
_entity_poly.entity_id
_entity_poly.type
_entity_poly.pdbx_seq_one_letter_code
_entity_poly.pdbx_strand_id
1 'polypeptide(L)'
;MKTEMKTLADELRKSIGTGEVIPSNKDPVVGAKEKKPDANSGTAIPVKGKKVLDIISRIREFDCSDQKHLLHPRIDGRTVALLGRLKLASGLDMNRVIAFSIVYLFERHPEIKSFIKESLENFE
;
A
#
# COMPACT_ATOMS: atom_id res chain seq x y z
N MET A 1 -9.16 -24.33 57.93
CA MET A 1 -8.16 -23.78 56.99
C MET A 1 -8.55 -24.23 55.60
N LYS A 2 -9.04 -23.33 54.73
CA LYS A 2 -9.40 -23.67 53.35
C LYS A 2 -8.45 -22.92 52.41
N THR A 3 -7.67 -23.67 51.66
CA THR A 3 -6.68 -23.20 50.70
C THR A 3 -7.40 -22.83 49.41
N GLU A 4 -7.39 -21.56 49.02
CA GLU A 4 -7.93 -21.10 47.74
C GLU A 4 -6.93 -21.46 46.62
N MET A 5 -7.25 -22.51 45.84
CA MET A 5 -6.51 -22.81 44.62
C MET A 5 -6.89 -21.79 43.55
N LYS A 6 -5.97 -20.88 43.23
CA LYS A 6 -6.12 -19.96 42.09
C LYS A 6 -5.96 -20.75 40.80
N THR A 7 -6.96 -20.68 39.93
CA THR A 7 -6.96 -21.35 38.63
C THR A 7 -6.09 -20.59 37.64
N LEU A 8 -5.48 -21.32 36.69
CA LEU A 8 -4.75 -20.76 35.55
C LEU A 8 -5.58 -19.71 34.78
N ALA A 9 -6.92 -19.84 34.81
CA ALA A 9 -7.83 -18.88 34.20
C ALA A 9 -7.86 -17.51 34.93
N ASP A 10 -7.66 -17.49 36.25
CA ASP A 10 -7.59 -16.25 37.02
C ASP A 10 -6.25 -15.53 36.81
N GLU A 11 -5.18 -16.29 36.60
CA GLU A 11 -3.87 -15.75 36.25
C GLU A 11 -3.87 -15.09 34.86
N LEU A 12 -4.56 -15.71 33.89
CA LEU A 12 -4.80 -15.15 32.55
C LEU A 12 -5.60 -13.84 32.57
N ARG A 13 -6.63 -13.74 33.41
CA ARG A 13 -7.40 -12.48 33.53
C ARG A 13 -6.56 -11.35 34.12
N LYS A 14 -5.66 -11.68 35.04
CA LYS A 14 -4.80 -10.70 35.70
C LYS A 14 -3.68 -10.20 34.78
N SER A 15 -3.18 -11.03 33.88
CA SER A 15 -2.17 -10.62 32.89
C SER A 15 -2.74 -9.84 31.70
N ILE A 16 -4.04 -9.97 31.42
CA ILE A 16 -4.72 -9.26 30.32
C ILE A 16 -5.25 -7.87 30.77
N GLY A 17 -5.25 -7.58 32.07
CA GLY A 17 -5.74 -6.33 32.65
C GLY A 17 -4.72 -5.19 32.72
N THR A 18 -4.08 -4.82 31.60
CA THR A 18 -3.53 -3.48 31.30
C THR A 18 -2.89 -3.52 29.92
N GLY A 19 -3.45 -2.79 28.95
CA GLY A 19 -2.84 -2.60 27.63
C GLY A 19 -3.56 -3.36 26.53
N GLU A 20 -4.52 -2.68 25.93
CA GLU A 20 -5.26 -3.09 24.74
C GLU A 20 -4.33 -3.25 23.53
N VAL A 21 -4.84 -4.04 22.56
CA VAL A 21 -4.39 -4.22 21.17
C VAL A 21 -3.39 -5.36 20.92
N ILE A 22 -3.93 -6.50 20.46
CA ILE A 22 -3.42 -7.20 19.26
C ILE A 22 -4.62 -7.86 18.53
N PRO A 23 -4.43 -8.45 17.34
CA PRO A 23 -4.68 -7.91 15.99
C PRO A 23 -5.91 -8.56 15.31
N SER A 24 -6.36 -8.06 14.16
CA SER A 24 -6.74 -8.96 13.06
C SER A 24 -7.08 -8.19 11.78
N ASN A 25 -6.62 -8.75 10.66
CA ASN A 25 -7.21 -8.56 9.34
C ASN A 25 -8.72 -8.81 9.40
N LYS A 26 -9.51 -7.75 9.19
CA LYS A 26 -10.84 -7.76 8.60
C LYS A 26 -11.21 -6.30 8.36
N ASP A 27 -11.52 -5.96 7.12
CA ASP A 27 -12.07 -4.66 6.76
C ASP A 27 -13.22 -4.29 7.72
N PRO A 28 -13.28 -3.05 8.24
CA PRO A 28 -14.50 -2.59 8.84
C PRO A 28 -15.41 -2.05 7.72
N VAL A 29 -16.22 -2.96 7.17
CA VAL A 29 -17.58 -2.58 6.75
C VAL A 29 -18.41 -2.48 8.02
N VAL A 30 -18.94 -1.27 8.30
CA VAL A 30 -20.21 -0.89 8.97
C VAL A 30 -19.97 0.53 9.50
N GLY A 31 -20.74 1.56 9.20
CA GLY A 31 -21.99 1.65 8.48
C GLY A 31 -22.31 3.12 8.18
N ALA A 32 -23.26 3.29 7.28
CA ALA A 32 -23.72 4.55 6.74
C ALA A 32 -24.10 5.58 7.82
N LYS A 33 -23.62 6.81 7.65
CA LYS A 33 -24.45 8.01 7.76
C LYS A 33 -24.07 9.00 6.65
N GLU A 34 -25.06 9.28 5.82
CA GLU A 34 -25.04 10.22 4.72
C GLU A 34 -24.74 11.65 5.20
N LYS A 35 -23.95 12.38 4.41
CA LYS A 35 -24.19 13.80 4.09
C LYS A 35 -23.33 14.22 2.89
N LYS A 36 -23.99 14.41 1.74
CA LYS A 36 -23.53 15.36 0.70
C LYS A 36 -23.62 16.79 1.29
N PRO A 37 -22.74 17.71 0.86
CA PRO A 37 -23.14 18.60 -0.24
C PRO A 37 -22.02 18.91 -1.25
N ASP A 38 -22.48 19.53 -2.33
CA ASP A 38 -21.88 19.74 -3.63
C ASP A 38 -20.66 20.68 -3.73
N ALA A 39 -19.97 20.49 -4.86
CA ALA A 39 -19.46 21.49 -5.80
C ALA A 39 -18.48 22.60 -5.35
N ASN A 40 -17.42 22.68 -6.15
CA ASN A 40 -16.62 23.87 -6.47
C ASN A 40 -15.82 24.52 -5.33
N SER A 41 -14.55 24.12 -5.25
CA SER A 41 -13.50 25.10 -4.96
C SER A 41 -12.27 24.75 -5.79
N GLY A 42 -12.18 25.39 -6.96
CA GLY A 42 -10.93 25.53 -7.67
C GLY A 42 -9.95 26.30 -6.79
N THR A 43 -8.94 25.60 -6.28
CA THR A 43 -7.72 26.25 -5.77
C THR A 43 -6.59 25.88 -6.70
N ALA A 44 -6.27 26.81 -7.60
CA ALA A 44 -5.05 26.78 -8.38
C ALA A 44 -3.85 26.85 -7.43
N ILE A 45 -3.14 25.73 -7.29
CA ILE A 45 -1.88 25.61 -6.55
C ILE A 45 -0.73 25.92 -7.53
N PRO A 46 0.32 26.66 -7.12
CA PRO A 46 1.25 27.34 -8.00
C PRO A 46 2.07 26.40 -8.92
N VAL A 47 2.42 26.96 -10.07
CA VAL A 47 2.87 26.31 -11.33
C VAL A 47 4.20 25.53 -11.24
N LYS A 48 4.86 25.45 -10.07
CA LYS A 48 6.03 24.58 -9.87
C LYS A 48 5.66 23.14 -9.46
N GLY A 49 4.40 22.90 -9.07
CA GLY A 49 3.86 21.59 -8.64
C GLY A 49 3.28 20.72 -9.77
N LYS A 50 3.15 21.22 -11.00
CA LYS A 50 2.42 20.51 -12.08
C LYS A 50 3.01 19.13 -12.42
N LYS A 51 4.34 19.00 -12.49
CA LYS A 51 5.00 17.72 -12.85
C LYS A 51 4.93 16.68 -11.73
N VAL A 52 5.00 17.11 -10.48
CA VAL A 52 4.90 16.21 -9.31
C VAL A 52 3.46 15.69 -9.19
N LEU A 53 2.46 16.54 -9.44
CA LEU A 53 1.07 16.11 -9.49
C LEU A 53 0.78 15.20 -10.68
N ASP A 54 1.48 15.35 -11.81
CA ASP A 54 1.30 14.50 -12.99
C ASP A 54 1.57 13.03 -12.66
N ILE A 55 2.73 12.70 -12.10
CA ILE A 55 3.06 11.29 -11.81
C ILE A 55 2.17 10.68 -10.72
N ILE A 56 1.81 11.46 -9.70
CA ILE A 56 0.91 11.00 -8.63
C ILE A 56 -0.49 10.69 -9.17
N SER A 57 -0.98 11.49 -10.12
CA SER A 57 -2.27 11.27 -10.79
C SER A 57 -2.21 10.02 -11.66
N ARG A 58 -1.14 9.83 -12.45
CA ARG A 58 -0.95 8.62 -13.25
C ARG A 58 -0.88 7.35 -12.40
N ILE A 59 -0.16 7.38 -11.28
CA ILE A 59 -0.13 6.23 -10.36
C ILE A 59 -1.52 5.97 -9.79
N ARG A 60 -2.31 7.01 -9.50
CA ARG A 60 -3.67 6.86 -8.98
C ARG A 60 -4.61 6.22 -10.00
N GLU A 61 -4.49 6.61 -11.27
CA GLU A 61 -5.30 6.11 -12.38
C GLU A 61 -4.84 4.75 -12.91
N PHE A 62 -3.65 4.30 -12.53
CA PHE A 62 -3.11 3.01 -12.93
C PHE A 62 -4.01 1.86 -12.46
N ASP A 63 -4.50 1.08 -13.43
CA ASP A 63 -5.38 -0.05 -13.18
C ASP A 63 -4.57 -1.29 -12.76
N CYS A 64 -4.97 -1.86 -11.62
CA CYS A 64 -4.39 -3.07 -11.05
C CYS A 64 -5.36 -4.25 -11.09
N SER A 65 -6.54 -4.12 -11.71
CA SER A 65 -7.62 -5.11 -11.67
C SER A 65 -7.23 -6.49 -12.21
N ASP A 66 -6.36 -6.54 -13.23
CA ASP A 66 -5.93 -7.80 -13.87
C ASP A 66 -4.57 -8.32 -13.33
N GLN A 67 -4.07 -7.77 -12.22
CA GLN A 67 -2.80 -8.19 -11.63
C GLN A 67 -2.95 -9.51 -10.86
N LYS A 68 -2.76 -10.63 -11.57
CA LYS A 68 -2.95 -12.00 -11.04
C LYS A 68 -1.74 -12.55 -10.29
N HIS A 69 -0.55 -12.00 -10.51
CA HIS A 69 0.69 -12.52 -9.94
C HIS A 69 1.11 -11.71 -8.71
N LEU A 70 1.27 -12.39 -7.57
CA LEU A 70 1.81 -11.79 -6.37
C LEU A 70 3.35 -11.77 -6.43
N LEU A 71 3.93 -10.59 -6.32
CA LEU A 71 5.38 -10.40 -6.22
C LEU A 71 5.75 -10.01 -4.80
N HIS A 72 6.82 -10.62 -4.27
CA HIS A 72 7.43 -10.25 -2.99
C HIS A 72 8.83 -9.67 -3.23
N PRO A 73 8.94 -8.44 -3.77
CA PRO A 73 10.24 -7.83 -4.04
C PRO A 73 11.00 -7.55 -2.74
N ARG A 74 12.31 -7.78 -2.75
CA ARG A 74 13.20 -7.32 -1.69
C ARG A 74 13.51 -5.85 -1.92
N ILE A 75 13.05 -5.01 -1.01
CA ILE A 75 13.24 -3.55 -1.04
C ILE A 75 14.00 -3.14 0.21
N ASP A 76 14.95 -2.22 0.07
CA ASP A 76 15.72 -1.73 1.21
C ASP A 76 14.85 -0.91 2.18
N GLY A 77 15.24 -0.85 3.45
CA GLY A 77 14.45 -0.19 4.49
C GLY A 77 14.21 1.30 4.25
N ARG A 78 15.12 2.01 3.57
CA ARG A 78 14.94 3.44 3.28
C ARG A 78 13.84 3.63 2.25
N THR A 79 13.82 2.81 1.21
CA THR A 79 12.78 2.83 0.18
C THR A 79 11.42 2.42 0.74
N VAL A 80 11.36 1.41 1.62
CA VAL A 80 10.11 1.06 2.32
C VAL A 80 9.58 2.23 3.16
N ALA A 81 10.44 2.92 3.90
CA ALA A 81 10.05 4.10 4.67
C ALA A 81 9.53 5.23 3.78
N LEU A 82 10.13 5.42 2.59
CA LEU A 82 9.68 6.41 1.62
C LEU A 82 8.31 6.05 1.03
N LEU A 83 8.09 4.78 0.67
CA LEU A 83 6.79 4.29 0.20
C LEU A 83 5.70 4.46 1.27
N GLY A 84 6.03 4.21 2.55
CA GLY A 84 5.10 4.45 3.66
C GLY A 84 4.71 5.93 3.78
N ARG A 85 5.68 6.86 3.69
CA ARG A 85 5.41 8.31 3.69
C ARG A 85 4.58 8.74 2.48
N LEU A 86 4.86 8.17 1.30
CA LEU A 86 4.10 8.44 0.09
C LEU A 86 2.64 7.99 0.24
N LYS A 87 2.41 6.79 0.77
CA LYS A 87 1.08 6.28 1.09
C LYS A 87 0.32 7.21 2.04
N LEU A 88 0.97 7.66 3.11
CA LEU A 88 0.37 8.61 4.06
C LEU A 88 0.03 9.97 3.43
N ALA A 89 0.90 10.49 2.57
CA ALA A 89 0.73 11.83 1.99
C ALA A 89 -0.29 11.87 0.83
N SER A 90 -0.44 10.77 0.08
CA SER A 90 -1.21 10.75 -1.18
C SER A 90 -2.41 9.79 -1.18
N GLY A 91 -2.52 8.92 -0.16
CA GLY A 91 -3.49 7.83 -0.11
C GLY A 91 -3.24 6.70 -1.10
N LEU A 92 -2.09 6.70 -1.80
CA LEU A 92 -1.76 5.66 -2.77
C LEU A 92 -1.42 4.34 -2.07
N ASP A 93 -1.86 3.24 -2.67
CA ASP A 93 -1.47 1.91 -2.24
C ASP A 93 -0.01 1.59 -2.65
N MET A 94 0.73 0.93 -1.76
CA MET A 94 2.14 0.61 -1.99
C MET A 94 2.31 -0.41 -3.12
N ASN A 95 1.45 -1.42 -3.22
CA ASN A 95 1.53 -2.42 -4.28
C ASN A 95 1.22 -1.78 -5.64
N ARG A 96 0.23 -0.86 -5.69
CA ARG A 96 -0.05 -0.07 -6.90
C ARG A 96 1.18 0.73 -7.35
N VAL A 97 1.86 1.42 -6.42
CA VAL A 97 3.07 2.19 -6.74
C VAL A 97 4.17 1.27 -7.29
N ILE A 98 4.38 0.11 -6.66
CA ILE A 98 5.41 -0.86 -7.09
C ILE A 98 5.08 -1.39 -8.50
N ALA A 99 3.84 -1.81 -8.73
CA ALA A 99 3.43 -2.35 -10.02
C ALA A 99 3.51 -1.29 -11.14
N PHE A 100 3.05 -0.06 -10.86
CA PHE A 100 3.22 1.07 -11.78
C PHE A 100 4.69 1.30 -12.11
N SER A 101 5.57 1.25 -11.10
CA SER A 101 7.00 1.51 -11.30
C SER A 101 7.66 0.50 -12.25
N ILE A 102 7.27 -0.78 -12.16
CA ILE A 102 7.77 -1.84 -13.03
C ILE A 102 7.27 -1.63 -14.47
N VAL A 103 5.98 -1.36 -14.66
CA VAL A 103 5.43 -1.10 -16.00
C VAL A 103 6.07 0.14 -16.61
N TYR A 104 6.15 1.21 -15.85
CA TYR A 104 6.75 2.47 -16.27
C TYR A 104 8.23 2.32 -16.64
N LEU A 105 8.98 1.45 -15.96
CA LEU A 105 10.36 1.11 -16.32
C LEU A 105 10.42 0.52 -17.73
N PHE A 106 9.60 -0.50 -18.03
CA PHE A 106 9.59 -1.15 -19.34
C PHE A 106 9.03 -0.29 -20.47
N GLU A 107 8.14 0.67 -20.16
CA GLU A 107 7.66 1.65 -21.13
C GLU A 107 8.73 2.68 -21.48
N ARG A 108 9.51 3.12 -20.48
CA ARG A 108 10.52 4.17 -20.67
C ARG A 108 11.83 3.65 -21.24
N HIS A 109 12.08 2.35 -21.11
CA HIS A 109 13.29 1.67 -21.55
C HIS A 109 12.96 0.49 -22.48
N PRO A 110 12.51 0.76 -23.74
CA PRO A 110 12.16 -0.30 -24.69
C PRO A 110 13.34 -1.19 -25.05
N GLU A 111 14.58 -0.73 -24.86
CA GLU A 111 15.81 -1.52 -25.00
C GLU A 111 15.79 -2.80 -24.16
N ILE A 112 15.10 -2.80 -23.01
CA ILE A 112 14.97 -3.98 -22.17
C ILE A 112 14.15 -5.06 -22.90
N LYS A 113 13.09 -4.67 -23.61
CA LYS A 113 12.26 -5.61 -24.38
C LYS A 113 13.06 -6.19 -25.55
N SER A 114 13.85 -5.36 -26.23
CA SER A 114 14.73 -5.81 -27.32
C SER A 114 15.78 -6.81 -26.81
N PHE A 115 16.44 -6.49 -25.70
CA PHE A 115 17.41 -7.37 -25.06
C PHE A 115 16.82 -8.73 -24.68
N ILE A 116 15.61 -8.74 -24.09
CA ILE A 116 14.91 -10.00 -23.75
C ILE A 116 14.68 -10.83 -25.01
N LYS A 117 14.17 -10.21 -26.09
CA LYS A 117 13.88 -10.91 -27.34
C LYS A 117 15.14 -11.54 -27.94
N GLU A 118 16.21 -10.76 -28.09
CA GLU A 118 17.49 -11.24 -28.63
C GLU A 118 18.11 -12.34 -27.74
N SER A 119 18.04 -12.18 -26.42
CA SER A 119 18.58 -13.18 -25.49
C SER A 119 17.84 -14.52 -25.57
N LEU A 120 16.52 -14.49 -25.83
CA LEU A 120 15.72 -15.72 -25.97
C LEU A 120 15.92 -16.38 -27.34
N GLU A 121 16.07 -15.61 -28.41
CA GLU A 121 16.36 -16.14 -29.76
C GLU A 121 17.73 -16.84 -29.84
N ASN A 122 18.70 -16.38 -29.06
CA ASN A 122 20.04 -16.98 -28.98
C ASN A 122 20.14 -18.13 -27.95
N PHE A 123 19.06 -18.45 -27.24
CA PHE A 123 19.02 -19.52 -26.23
C PHE A 123 18.59 -20.88 -26.81
N GLU A 124 18.09 -20.91 -28.05
CA GLU A 124 17.81 -22.10 -28.87
C GLU A 124 19.00 -22.46 -29.78
#